data_AF-E2N9T7-F1
#
_entry.id   AF-E2N9T7-F1
#
_cell.length_a   1.000
_cell.length_b   1.000
_cell.length_c   1.000
_cell.angle_alpha   90.00
_cell.angle_beta   90.00
_cell.angle_gamma   90.00
#
_symmetry.space_group_name_H-M   'P 1'
#
loop_
_entity.id
_entity.type
_entity.pdbx_description
1 polymer ?
#
loop_
_entity_poly.entity_id
_entity_poly.type
_entity_poly.pdbx_seq_one_letter_code
_entity_poly.pdbx_strand_id
1 'polypeptide(L)' 'MQTMLALTLAKAAAIVYGQVLSNEEMANLVDNLFACPTPNYTPDGRTVLSTIKEEDIEKLFAR' A
#
# COMPACT_ATOMS: atom_id res chain seq x y z
N MET A 1 -3.37 -8.02 -23.12
CA MET A 1 -3.71 -6.62 -23.50
C MET A 1 -4.39 -5.87 -22.36
N GLN A 2 -5.43 -6.41 -21.73
CA GLN A 2 -6.15 -5.76 -20.61
C GLN A 2 -5.28 -5.45 -19.38
N THR A 3 -4.36 -6.35 -19.01
CA THR A 3 -3.45 -6.17 -17.86
C THR A 3 -2.49 -4.98 -18.00
N MET A 4 -2.02 -4.70 -19.23
CA MET A 4 -1.12 -3.57 -19.48
C MET A 4 -1.83 -2.21 -19.31
N LEU A 5 -3.08 -2.11 -19.75
CA LEU A 5 -3.88 -0.90 -19.61
C LEU A 5 -4.24 -0.65 -18.15
N ALA A 6 -4.69 -1.69 -17.42
CA ALA A 6 -4.98 -1.61 -16.00
C ALA A 6 -3.74 -1.18 -15.17
N LEU A 7 -2.57 -1.75 -15.47
CA LEU A 7 -1.32 -1.37 -14.78
C LEU A 7 -0.92 0.08 -15.07
N THR A 8 -1.08 0.54 -16.31
CA THR A 8 -0.77 1.92 -16.70
C THR A 8 -1.70 2.91 -15.98
N LEU A 9 -3.00 2.62 -15.95
CA LEU A 9 -3.98 3.44 -15.23
C LEU A 9 -3.74 3.45 -13.72
N ALA A 10 -3.44 2.28 -13.13
CA ALA A 10 -3.13 2.18 -11.71
C ALA A 10 -1.90 3.03 -11.34
N LYS A 11 -0.85 3.03 -12.18
CA LYS A 11 0.33 3.88 -11.98
C LYS A 11 0.03 5.37 -12.14
N ALA A 12 -0.85 5.74 -13.07
CA ALA A 12 -1.23 7.13 -13.30
C ALA A 12 -2.14 7.68 -12.17
N ALA A 13 -2.96 6.83 -11.56
CA ALA A 13 -3.85 7.17 -10.46
C ALA A 13 -3.18 7.03 -9.07
N ALA A 14 -1.98 6.44 -9.00
CA ALA A 14 -1.27 6.22 -7.74
C ALA A 14 -0.83 7.54 -7.10
N ILE A 15 -0.90 7.59 -5.77
CA ILE A 15 -0.32 8.66 -4.97
C ILE A 15 1.20 8.62 -5.14
N VAL A 16 1.81 9.78 -5.41
CA VAL A 16 3.25 9.89 -5.69
C VAL A 16 4.03 9.89 -4.38
N TYR A 17 5.24 9.31 -4.41
CA TYR A 17 6.17 9.38 -3.28
C TYR A 17 6.45 10.82 -2.85
N GLY A 18 6.46 11.06 -1.54
CA GLY A 18 6.71 12.38 -0.96
C GLY A 18 5.49 13.29 -0.92
N GLN A 19 4.33 12.87 -1.44
CA GLN A 19 3.08 13.57 -1.23
C GLN A 19 2.70 13.52 0.26
N VAL A 20 2.45 14.69 0.86
CA VAL A 20 1.93 14.79 2.22
C VAL A 20 0.43 14.55 2.17
N LEU A 21 -0.05 13.61 2.97
CA LEU A 21 -1.47 13.27 3.09
C LEU A 21 -2.02 13.76 4.42
N SER A 22 -3.27 14.23 4.40
CA SER A 22 -4.05 14.47 5.61
C SER A 22 -4.50 13.15 6.26
N ASN A 23 -4.95 13.22 7.52
CA ASN A 23 -5.47 12.05 8.23
C ASN A 23 -6.67 11.41 7.51
N GLU A 24 -7.54 12.22 6.91
CA GLU A 24 -8.70 11.75 6.16
C GLU A 24 -8.27 11.03 4.87
N GLU A 25 -7.32 11.58 4.13
CA GLU A 25 -6.78 10.95 2.91
C GLU A 25 -6.10 9.61 3.23
N MET A 26 -5.35 9.54 4.34
CA MET A 26 -4.72 8.30 4.78
C MET A 26 -5.75 7.24 5.17
N ALA A 27 -6.80 7.61 5.91
CA ALA A 27 -7.87 6.69 6.28
C ALA A 27 -8.61 6.15 5.04
N ASN A 28 -9.02 7.05 4.14
CA ASN A 28 -9.68 6.68 2.89
C ASN A 28 -8.81 5.77 2.01
N LEU A 29 -7.49 5.98 1.98
CA LEU A 29 -6.56 5.12 1.25
C LEU A 29 -6.58 3.68 1.79
N VAL A 30 -6.53 3.53 3.11
CA VAL A 30 -6.52 2.23 3.78
C VAL A 30 -7.87 1.53 3.63
N ASP A 31 -8.98 2.26 3.75
CA ASP A 31 -10.33 1.71 3.56
C ASP A 31 -10.52 1.17 2.14
N ASN A 32 -10.11 1.95 1.13
CA ASN A 32 -10.17 1.53 -0.28
C ASN A 32 -9.27 0.32 -0.55
N LEU A 33 -8.11 0.23 0.11
CA LEU A 33 -7.23 -0.92 -0.01
C LEU A 33 -7.93 -2.19 0.49
N PHE A 34 -8.52 -2.18 1.68
CA PHE A 34 -9.18 -3.35 2.25
C PHE A 34 -10.55 -3.68 1.61
N ALA A 35 -11.15 -2.74 0.89
CA ALA A 35 -12.32 -3.01 0.04
C ALA A 35 -11.97 -3.83 -1.23
N CYS A 36 -10.69 -3.93 -1.59
CA CYS A 36 -10.25 -4.71 -2.75
C CYS A 36 -10.26 -6.22 -2.46
N PRO A 37 -10.59 -7.07 -3.45
CA PRO A 37 -10.61 -8.53 -3.28
C PRO A 37 -9.22 -9.15 -3.05
N THR A 38 -8.15 -8.49 -3.50
CA THR A 38 -6.76 -8.95 -3.34
C THR A 38 -5.85 -7.78 -2.92
N PRO A 39 -5.87 -7.37 -1.64
CA PRO A 39 -5.18 -6.16 -1.19
C PRO A 39 -3.67 -6.34 -0.96
N ASN A 40 -3.20 -7.59 -0.87
CA ASN A 40 -1.83 -7.87 -0.42
C ASN A 40 -0.76 -7.62 -1.49
N TYR A 41 -1.15 -7.62 -2.77
CA TYR A 41 -0.22 -7.53 -3.89
C TYR A 41 -0.66 -6.49 -4.91
N THR A 42 0.31 -5.73 -5.42
CA THR A 42 0.11 -4.86 -6.57
C THR A 42 -0.10 -5.70 -7.83
N PRO A 43 -0.67 -5.13 -8.91
CA PRO A 43 -0.82 -5.83 -10.19
C PRO A 43 0.50 -6.30 -10.82
N ASP A 44 1.65 -5.75 -10.39
CA ASP A 44 3.01 -6.21 -10.77
C ASP A 44 3.67 -7.16 -9.74
N GLY A 45 2.93 -7.59 -8.71
CA GLY A 45 3.33 -8.65 -7.78
C GLY A 45 4.12 -8.20 -6.55
N ARG A 46 4.17 -6.90 -6.25
CA ARG A 46 4.85 -6.37 -5.05
C ARG A 46 3.92 -6.38 -3.85
N THR A 47 4.47 -6.60 -2.67
CA THR A 47 3.71 -6.51 -1.41
C THR A 47 3.23 -5.08 -1.18
N VAL A 48 1.93 -4.91 -0.86
CA VAL A 48 1.34 -3.59 -0.59
C VAL A 48 1.49 -3.18 0.87
N LEU A 49 1.36 -4.14 1.79
CA LEU A 49 1.41 -3.91 3.23
C LEU A 49 2.20 -5.01 3.92
N SER A 50 2.93 -4.65 4.96
CA SER A 50 3.65 -5.58 5.83
C SER A 50 3.27 -5.28 7.28
N THR A 51 2.96 -6.33 8.03
CA THR A 51 2.70 -6.21 9.47
C THR A 51 4.01 -6.39 10.23
N ILE A 52 4.36 -5.41 11.06
CA ILE A 52 5.49 -5.49 11.99
C ILE A 52 4.88 -5.70 13.38
N LYS A 53 5.30 -6.75 14.08
CA LYS A 53 4.85 -7.00 15.45
C LYS A 53 5.65 -6.17 16.44
N GLU A 54 5.04 -5.85 17.58
CA GLU A 54 5.70 -5.11 18.65
C GLU A 54 6.97 -5.82 19.14
N GLU A 55 6.95 -7.14 19.30
CA GLU A 55 8.12 -7.96 19.63
C GLU A 55 9.30 -7.81 18.64
N ASP A 56 9.00 -7.55 17.36
CA ASP A 56 10.02 -7.35 16.34
C ASP A 56 10.58 -5.94 16.38
N ILE A 57 9.76 -4.95 16.75
CA ILE A 57 10.21 -3.58 17.03
C ILE A 57 11.13 -3.58 18.25
N GLU A 58 10.74 -4.22 19.35
CA GLU A 58 11.55 -4.30 20.57
C GLU A 58 12.95 -4.87 20.32
N LYS A 59 13.05 -5.94 19.52
CA LYS A 59 14.34 -6.55 19.14
C LYS A 59 15.26 -5.59 18.38
N LEU A 60 14.73 -4.64 17.60
CA LEU A 60 15.53 -3.65 16.87
C LEU A 60 16.21 -2.64 17.81
N PHE A 61 15.65 -2.43 19.00
CA PHE A 61 16.17 -1.50 20.01
C PHE A 61 16.79 -2.21 21.23
N ALA A 62 16.66 -3.54 21.32
CA ALA A 62 17.31 -4.35 22.33
C ALA A 62 18.83 -4.37 22.08
N ARG A 63 19.59 -3.90 23.06
CA ARG A 63 21.05 -3.76 23.02
C ARG A 63 21.77 -5.08 23.28
#